data_AF-A0A815SE10-F1
#
_entry.id   AF-A0A815SE10-F1
#
_cell.length_a   1.000
_cell.length_b   1.000
_cell.length_c   1.000
_cell.angle_alpha   90.00
_cell.angle_beta   90.00
_cell.angle_gamma   90.00
#
_symmetry.space_group_name_H-M   'P 1'
#
loop_
_entity.id
_entity.type
_entity.pdbx_description
1 polymer ?
#
loop_
_entity_poly.entity_id
_entity_poly.type
_entity_poly.pdbx_seq_one_letter_code
_entity_poly.pdbx_strand_id
1 'polypeptide(L)'
;MNRFSDIDYSFTELPAVYGYQSAKLVSLEESLKSIQLQIDQIDFYIQKAKKHCRFPSEHGLTKDESASIYIYTMEWSPTSLYRILNQTLRDENRDSLKIWFSYLKLFQTALEKLPKVKTPVWRGISLDIGREFSRNQLLTWGTVNSCSLNVDVIKNFLGNETNCTIFMIEASNGRDVSDYTAYAKENEIILPIGTKLKVKSDPLQQQNNFFIVHLIEIDDEHDQQEKKTVWTRVSGFFSNAKERWDAAGERVAAIEDLPSPGETFLTSDQITKAYERLDKAEKRLQEIAKKPLWT
;
A
#
# COMPACT_ATOMS: atom_id res chain seq x y z
N MET A 1 -17.27 13.50 -10.33
CA MET A 1 -16.59 13.07 -9.10
C MET A 1 -15.41 12.17 -9.46
N ASN A 2 -14.48 12.64 -10.28
CA ASN A 2 -13.44 11.78 -10.86
C ASN A 2 -12.27 11.47 -9.89
N ARG A 3 -12.39 11.89 -8.64
CA ARG A 3 -11.36 11.73 -7.57
C ARG A 3 -11.18 10.25 -7.19
N PHE A 4 -12.24 9.47 -7.32
CA PHE A 4 -12.23 8.04 -7.05
C PHE A 4 -11.64 7.19 -8.18
N SER A 5 -11.60 7.69 -9.42
CA SER A 5 -11.18 6.93 -10.61
C SER A 5 -9.70 7.08 -10.99
N ASP A 6 -8.96 8.00 -10.38
CA ASP A 6 -7.60 8.34 -10.77
C ASP A 6 -6.54 7.31 -10.30
N ILE A 7 -6.08 6.40 -11.15
CA ILE A 7 -5.17 5.31 -10.72
C ILE A 7 -3.90 5.22 -11.54
N ASP A 8 -2.81 4.83 -10.85
CA ASP A 8 -1.64 4.21 -11.46
C ASP A 8 -1.82 2.68 -11.46
N TYR A 9 -1.95 2.09 -12.64
CA TYR A 9 -2.01 0.64 -12.83
C TYR A 9 -0.81 0.11 -13.60
N SER A 10 0.24 0.92 -13.79
CA SER A 10 1.47 0.48 -14.45
C SER A 10 2.28 -0.50 -13.59
N PHE A 11 1.95 -0.61 -12.29
CA PHE A 11 2.72 -1.33 -11.26
C PHE A 11 4.21 -0.98 -11.23
N THR A 12 4.60 0.12 -11.89
CA THR A 12 5.98 0.57 -11.95
C THR A 12 6.41 1.02 -10.57
N GLU A 13 7.41 0.35 -10.00
CA GLU A 13 8.00 0.79 -8.74
C GLU A 13 8.83 2.06 -8.98
N LEU A 14 8.23 3.20 -8.65
CA LEU A 14 8.91 4.47 -8.71
C LEU A 14 9.59 4.80 -7.37
N PRO A 15 10.71 5.53 -7.36
CA PRO A 15 11.35 5.98 -6.12
C PRO A 15 10.37 6.75 -5.24
N ALA A 16 10.44 6.48 -3.94
CA ALA A 16 9.61 7.15 -2.95
C ALA A 16 9.91 8.66 -2.88
N VAL A 17 8.86 9.45 -2.68
CA VAL A 17 8.92 10.91 -2.71
C VAL A 17 9.22 11.43 -1.30
N TYR A 18 10.49 11.61 -0.95
CA TYR A 18 10.87 12.14 0.38
C TYR A 18 11.21 13.63 0.41
N GLY A 19 11.46 14.23 -0.76
CA GLY A 19 11.98 15.60 -0.84
C GLY A 19 11.08 16.69 -0.25
N TYR A 20 9.77 16.44 -0.12
CA TYR A 20 8.86 17.38 0.53
C TYR A 20 9.06 17.45 2.06
N GLN A 21 9.64 16.43 2.69
CA GLN A 21 9.77 16.39 4.15
C GLN A 21 10.67 17.51 4.69
N SER A 22 11.70 17.88 3.92
CA SER A 22 12.63 18.98 4.22
C SER A 22 12.13 20.36 3.80
N ALA A 23 10.99 20.44 3.09
CA ALA A 23 10.40 21.72 2.74
C ALA A 23 9.87 22.44 3.98
N LYS A 24 9.89 23.77 3.93
CA LYS A 24 9.34 24.61 4.99
C LYS A 24 7.82 24.57 4.93
N LEU A 25 7.17 24.53 6.09
CA LEU A 25 5.73 24.73 6.18
C LEU A 25 5.41 26.20 5.88
N VAL A 26 4.55 26.45 4.90
CA VAL A 26 4.19 27.79 4.40
C VAL A 26 2.68 27.90 4.19
N SER A 27 2.16 29.09 3.86
CA SER A 27 0.73 29.28 3.57
C SER A 27 0.31 28.55 2.30
N LEU A 28 -1.00 28.38 2.10
CA LEU A 28 -1.53 27.73 0.90
C LEU A 28 -1.11 28.46 -0.39
N GLU A 29 -1.15 29.79 -0.41
CA GLU A 29 -0.72 30.60 -1.55
C GLU A 29 0.75 30.36 -1.89
N GLU A 30 1.65 30.48 -0.91
CA GLU A 30 3.09 30.31 -1.16
C GLU A 30 3.40 28.85 -1.54
N SER A 31 2.67 27.87 -1.00
CA SER A 31 2.85 26.46 -1.33
C SER A 31 2.50 26.11 -2.78
N LEU A 32 1.58 26.86 -3.40
CA LEU A 32 1.08 26.63 -4.75
C LEU A 32 1.65 27.60 -5.80
N LYS A 33 2.43 28.59 -5.39
CA LYS A 33 3.00 29.64 -6.22
C LYS A 33 3.73 29.11 -7.46
N SER A 34 4.55 28.07 -7.31
CA SER A 34 5.30 27.46 -8.42
C SER A 34 4.44 26.63 -9.38
N ILE A 35 3.19 26.33 -9.01
CA ILE A 35 2.25 25.50 -9.78
C ILE A 35 1.19 26.37 -10.47
N GLN A 36 1.10 27.66 -10.15
CA GLN A 36 0.00 28.52 -10.60
C GLN A 36 -0.18 28.56 -12.13
N LEU A 37 0.90 28.44 -12.89
CA LEU A 37 0.86 28.43 -14.36
C LEU A 37 0.30 27.14 -14.98
N GLN A 38 0.23 26.05 -14.21
CA GLN A 38 -0.29 24.75 -14.67
C GLN A 38 -1.78 24.56 -14.37
N ILE A 39 -2.35 25.42 -13.51
CA ILE A 39 -3.70 25.26 -13.00
C ILE A 39 -4.50 26.54 -13.23
N ASP A 40 -5.51 26.42 -14.09
CA ASP A 40 -6.38 27.53 -14.43
C ASP A 40 -7.09 28.07 -13.19
N GLN A 41 -7.04 29.40 -13.02
CA GLN A 41 -7.77 30.11 -11.97
C GLN A 41 -7.44 29.64 -10.54
N ILE A 42 -6.24 29.11 -10.31
CA ILE A 42 -5.80 28.60 -9.01
C ILE A 42 -6.05 29.58 -7.86
N ASP A 43 -5.83 30.89 -8.06
CA ASP A 43 -6.03 31.91 -7.03
C ASP A 43 -7.49 32.00 -6.59
N PHE A 44 -8.44 31.90 -7.53
CA PHE A 44 -9.86 31.84 -7.21
C PHE A 44 -10.19 30.61 -6.36
N TYR A 45 -9.60 29.45 -6.70
CA TYR A 45 -9.81 28.21 -5.95
C TYR A 45 -9.13 28.20 -4.59
N ILE A 46 -7.98 28.85 -4.43
CA ILE A 46 -7.33 29.09 -3.12
C ILE A 46 -8.25 29.93 -2.24
N GLN A 47 -8.79 31.04 -2.76
CA GLN A 47 -9.72 31.88 -1.99
C GLN A 47 -10.99 31.12 -1.61
N LYS A 48 -11.54 30.34 -2.56
CA LYS A 48 -12.71 29.49 -2.30
C LYS A 48 -12.41 28.45 -1.22
N ALA A 49 -11.26 27.78 -1.27
CA ALA A 49 -10.85 26.82 -0.26
C ALA A 49 -10.70 27.48 1.11
N LYS A 50 -10.01 28.61 1.22
CA LYS A 50 -9.88 29.35 2.50
C LYS A 50 -11.20 29.87 3.06
N LYS A 51 -12.17 30.14 2.20
CA LYS A 51 -13.51 30.59 2.59
C LYS A 51 -14.36 29.46 3.16
N HIS A 52 -14.26 28.27 2.58
CA HIS A 52 -15.15 27.14 2.88
C HIS A 52 -14.52 26.03 3.72
N CYS A 53 -13.21 26.05 3.92
CA CYS A 53 -12.51 25.11 4.79
C CYS A 53 -13.06 25.18 6.22
N ARG A 54 -12.98 24.06 6.94
CA ARG A 54 -13.39 23.96 8.32
C ARG A 54 -12.36 24.61 9.25
N PHE A 55 -12.69 25.81 9.72
CA PHE A 55 -11.88 26.53 10.70
C PHE A 55 -12.78 27.31 11.70
N PRO A 56 -12.54 27.23 13.02
CA PRO A 56 -11.48 26.46 13.69
C PRO A 56 -11.67 24.94 13.53
N SER A 57 -10.55 24.22 13.45
CA SER A 57 -10.52 22.76 13.35
C SER A 57 -10.49 22.13 14.74
N GLU A 58 -11.28 21.07 14.93
CA GLU A 58 -11.27 20.28 16.17
C GLU A 58 -10.02 19.39 16.31
N HIS A 59 -9.30 19.16 15.22
CA HIS A 59 -8.05 18.39 15.19
C HIS A 59 -6.80 19.28 15.16
N GLY A 60 -6.95 20.58 15.42
CA GLY A 60 -5.82 21.50 15.50
C GLY A 60 -5.17 21.83 14.14
N LEU A 61 -5.92 21.72 13.04
CA LEU A 61 -5.46 22.23 11.75
C LEU A 61 -5.49 23.77 11.76
N THR A 62 -4.42 24.37 11.24
CA THR A 62 -4.41 25.77 10.85
C THR A 62 -5.39 26.00 9.69
N LYS A 63 -5.72 27.26 9.43
CA LYS A 63 -6.59 27.60 8.30
C LYS A 63 -6.00 27.17 6.95
N ASP A 64 -4.68 27.32 6.77
CA ASP A 64 -3.99 26.90 5.55
C ASP A 64 -3.95 25.38 5.39
N GLU A 65 -3.73 24.63 6.47
CA GLU A 65 -3.78 23.17 6.47
C GLU A 65 -5.19 22.67 6.11
N SER A 66 -6.23 23.21 6.75
CA SER A 66 -7.62 22.85 6.42
C SER A 66 -7.98 23.22 4.98
N ALA A 67 -7.56 24.39 4.50
CA ALA A 67 -7.77 24.81 3.13
C ALA A 67 -7.01 23.94 2.12
N SER A 68 -5.83 23.42 2.47
CA SER A 68 -5.07 22.50 1.62
C SER A 68 -5.82 21.19 1.37
N ILE A 69 -6.50 20.65 2.38
CA ILE A 69 -7.36 19.47 2.22
C ILE A 69 -8.57 19.82 1.37
N TYR A 70 -9.22 20.95 1.67
CA TYR A 70 -10.40 21.39 0.94
C TYR A 70 -10.09 21.55 -0.56
N ILE A 71 -9.03 22.27 -0.94
CA ILE A 71 -8.69 22.47 -2.37
C ILE A 71 -8.27 21.17 -3.07
N TYR A 72 -7.60 20.24 -2.39
CA TYR A 72 -7.31 18.92 -2.95
C TYR A 72 -8.61 18.20 -3.35
N THR A 73 -9.62 18.28 -2.49
CA THR A 73 -10.89 17.57 -2.72
C THR A 73 -11.81 18.24 -3.72
N MET A 74 -11.53 19.47 -4.14
CA MET A 74 -12.38 20.18 -5.11
C MET A 74 -12.23 19.61 -6.53
N GLU A 75 -13.34 19.55 -7.26
CA GLU A 75 -13.34 19.25 -8.70
C GLU A 75 -13.94 20.44 -9.46
N TRP A 76 -13.19 20.97 -10.43
CA TRP A 76 -13.65 22.09 -11.25
C TRP A 76 -13.36 21.96 -12.74
N SER A 77 -12.27 21.29 -13.11
CA SER A 77 -11.87 21.11 -14.50
C SER A 77 -10.89 19.92 -14.63
N PRO A 78 -10.45 19.57 -15.85
CA PRO A 78 -9.30 18.69 -16.02
C PRO A 78 -8.01 19.22 -15.36
N THR A 79 -7.92 20.52 -15.10
CA THR A 79 -6.83 21.19 -14.36
C THR A 79 -7.05 21.24 -12.85
N SER A 80 -7.99 20.48 -12.30
CA SER A 80 -8.18 20.37 -10.84
C SER A 80 -6.89 19.93 -10.15
N LEU A 81 -6.59 20.53 -8.99
CA LEU A 81 -5.32 20.35 -8.28
C LEU A 81 -4.95 18.88 -8.05
N TYR A 82 -5.89 18.05 -7.56
CA TYR A 82 -5.62 16.63 -7.32
C TYR A 82 -5.22 15.89 -8.60
N ARG A 83 -5.80 16.26 -9.76
CA ARG A 83 -5.50 15.59 -11.04
C ARG A 83 -4.08 15.86 -11.47
N ILE A 84 -3.67 17.13 -11.46
CA ILE A 84 -2.32 17.52 -11.87
C ILE A 84 -1.29 16.98 -10.86
N LEU A 85 -1.60 17.03 -9.56
CA LEU A 85 -0.72 16.44 -8.54
C LEU A 85 -0.53 14.94 -8.77
N ASN A 86 -1.62 14.17 -8.85
CA ASN A 86 -1.53 12.72 -9.01
C ASN A 86 -0.96 12.31 -10.38
N GLN A 87 -1.20 13.09 -11.43
CA GLN A 87 -0.49 12.91 -12.70
C GLN A 87 1.02 13.10 -12.54
N THR A 88 1.44 14.13 -11.81
CA THR A 88 2.87 14.38 -11.54
C THR A 88 3.47 13.29 -10.64
N LEU A 89 2.71 12.75 -9.68
CA LEU A 89 3.16 11.65 -8.82
C LEU A 89 3.38 10.34 -9.59
N ARG A 90 2.65 10.14 -10.70
CA ARG A 90 2.81 9.04 -11.66
C ARG A 90 3.97 9.24 -12.65
N ASP A 91 4.54 10.44 -12.73
CA ASP A 91 5.64 10.75 -13.65
C ASP A 91 6.94 10.07 -13.19
N GLU A 92 7.60 9.39 -14.12
CA GLU A 92 8.93 8.79 -13.93
C GLU A 92 9.98 9.88 -13.67
N ASN A 93 9.82 11.06 -14.26
CA ASN A 93 10.69 12.20 -14.05
C ASN A 93 10.46 12.82 -12.66
N ARG A 94 11.19 12.34 -11.65
CA ARG A 94 11.06 12.84 -10.28
C ARG A 94 11.42 14.32 -10.08
N ASP A 95 12.12 14.95 -11.02
CA ASP A 95 12.37 16.38 -10.95
C ASP A 95 11.10 17.21 -11.16
N SER A 96 10.10 16.70 -11.89
CA SER A 96 8.81 17.38 -12.08
C SER A 96 8.02 17.53 -10.77
N LEU A 97 8.29 16.69 -9.77
CA LEU A 97 7.67 16.77 -8.44
C LEU A 97 8.24 17.85 -7.53
N LYS A 98 9.43 18.40 -7.82
CA LYS A 98 10.08 19.39 -6.93
C LYS A 98 9.22 20.62 -6.70
N ILE A 99 8.47 21.06 -7.73
CA ILE A 99 7.55 22.20 -7.63
C ILE A 99 6.38 21.95 -6.67
N TRP A 100 6.08 20.69 -6.37
CA TRP A 100 5.00 20.26 -5.49
C TRP A 100 5.42 20.10 -4.03
N PHE A 101 6.72 20.16 -3.71
CA PHE A 101 7.20 19.85 -2.37
C PHE A 101 6.62 20.76 -1.28
N SER A 102 6.46 22.05 -1.54
CA SER A 102 5.85 22.97 -0.58
C SER A 102 4.38 22.63 -0.32
N TYR A 103 3.62 22.31 -1.37
CA TYR A 103 2.22 21.88 -1.25
C TYR A 103 2.09 20.52 -0.55
N LEU A 104 2.89 19.53 -0.96
CA LEU A 104 2.93 18.20 -0.33
C LEU A 104 3.28 18.28 1.15
N LYS A 105 4.22 19.17 1.53
CA LYS A 105 4.54 19.43 2.94
C LYS A 105 3.34 19.94 3.71
N LEU A 106 2.64 20.96 3.20
CA LEU A 106 1.46 21.53 3.83
C LEU A 106 0.34 20.49 3.95
N PHE A 107 0.03 19.82 2.84
CA PHE A 107 -1.03 18.84 2.74
C PHE A 107 -0.79 17.62 3.64
N GLN A 108 0.43 17.05 3.65
CA GLN A 108 0.72 15.92 4.52
C GLN A 108 0.75 16.30 6.00
N THR A 109 1.26 17.48 6.34
CA THR A 109 1.19 17.98 7.73
C THR A 109 -0.27 18.11 8.20
N ALA A 110 -1.17 18.53 7.30
CA ALA A 110 -2.60 18.58 7.59
C ALA A 110 -3.21 17.19 7.80
N LEU A 111 -2.93 16.24 6.90
CA LEU A 111 -3.42 14.86 6.97
C LEU A 111 -2.91 14.10 8.22
N GLU A 112 -1.67 14.34 8.63
CA GLU A 112 -1.08 13.70 9.81
C GLU A 112 -1.80 14.04 11.12
N LYS A 113 -2.42 15.23 11.20
CA LYS A 113 -3.22 15.69 12.35
C LYS A 113 -4.61 15.05 12.43
N LEU A 114 -5.10 14.50 11.32
CA LEU A 114 -6.42 13.88 11.25
C LEU A 114 -6.42 12.47 11.84
N PRO A 115 -7.56 12.01 12.39
CA PRO A 115 -7.68 10.67 12.94
C PRO A 115 -7.37 9.61 11.88
N LYS A 116 -6.69 8.55 12.32
CA LYS A 116 -6.44 7.38 11.48
C LYS A 116 -7.68 6.50 11.41
N VAL A 117 -7.95 5.99 10.22
CA VAL A 117 -9.05 5.09 9.89
C VAL A 117 -8.46 3.70 9.70
N LYS A 118 -8.88 2.77 10.57
CA LYS A 118 -8.47 1.36 10.57
C LYS A 118 -9.65 0.45 10.21
N THR A 119 -10.31 0.74 9.08
CA THR A 119 -11.52 0.04 8.63
C THR A 119 -11.50 -0.14 7.12
N PRO A 120 -12.31 -1.06 6.57
CA PRO A 120 -12.49 -1.17 5.12
C PRO A 120 -12.96 0.14 4.49
N VAL A 121 -12.31 0.55 3.40
CA VAL A 121 -12.69 1.68 2.55
C VAL A 121 -12.85 1.24 1.09
N TRP A 122 -13.62 2.01 0.34
CA TRP A 122 -14.01 1.68 -1.02
C TRP A 122 -13.47 2.70 -2.03
N ARG A 123 -12.98 2.20 -3.17
CA ARG A 123 -12.56 3.03 -4.32
C ARG A 123 -13.07 2.39 -5.59
N GLY A 124 -13.64 3.19 -6.50
CA GLY A 124 -14.19 2.70 -7.77
C GLY A 124 -13.51 3.34 -8.96
N ILE A 125 -13.20 2.53 -9.97
CA ILE A 125 -12.48 2.94 -11.17
C ILE A 125 -13.24 2.46 -12.40
N SER A 126 -13.55 3.39 -13.31
CA SER A 126 -14.23 3.10 -14.57
C SER A 126 -13.30 2.48 -15.63
N LEU A 127 -12.52 1.46 -15.23
CA LEU A 127 -11.64 0.65 -16.07
C LEU A 127 -11.66 -0.81 -15.59
N ASP A 128 -11.47 -1.77 -16.49
CA ASP A 128 -11.49 -3.22 -16.20
C ASP A 128 -10.11 -3.80 -15.80
N ILE A 129 -9.33 -3.03 -15.04
CA ILE A 129 -7.96 -3.39 -14.63
C ILE A 129 -7.90 -4.49 -13.56
N GLY A 130 -9.04 -4.94 -13.02
CA GLY A 130 -9.08 -5.95 -11.96
C GLY A 130 -8.36 -7.25 -12.32
N ARG A 131 -8.26 -7.59 -13.61
CA ARG A 131 -7.54 -8.78 -14.11
C ARG A 131 -6.04 -8.74 -13.88
N GLU A 132 -5.47 -7.55 -13.75
CA GLU A 132 -4.03 -7.34 -13.55
C GLU A 132 -3.60 -7.61 -12.09
N PHE A 133 -4.55 -7.87 -11.21
CA PHE A 133 -4.31 -8.16 -9.80
C PHE A 133 -4.33 -9.67 -9.56
N SER A 134 -3.35 -10.16 -8.81
CA SER A 134 -3.25 -11.57 -8.43
C SER A 134 -3.00 -11.71 -6.93
N ARG A 135 -3.49 -12.80 -6.33
CA ARG A 135 -3.32 -13.03 -4.89
C ARG A 135 -1.85 -12.90 -4.45
N ASN A 136 -1.65 -12.25 -3.30
CA ASN A 136 -0.35 -11.94 -2.69
C ASN A 136 0.54 -10.97 -3.48
N GLN A 137 0.07 -10.41 -4.60
CA GLN A 137 0.78 -9.32 -5.27
C GLN A 137 0.92 -8.14 -4.33
N LEU A 138 2.14 -7.60 -4.27
CA LEU A 138 2.48 -6.39 -3.53
C LEU A 138 2.47 -5.22 -4.52
N LEU A 139 1.95 -4.08 -4.08
CA LEU A 139 1.96 -2.87 -4.88
C LEU A 139 2.07 -1.64 -3.97
N THR A 140 2.61 -0.57 -4.53
CA THR A 140 2.67 0.75 -3.87
C THR A 140 1.87 1.74 -4.69
N TRP A 141 0.85 2.35 -4.11
CA TRP A 141 0.19 3.49 -4.72
C TRP A 141 0.98 4.77 -4.43
N GLY A 142 1.76 5.22 -5.42
CA GLY A 142 2.58 6.43 -5.32
C GLY A 142 1.79 7.76 -5.29
N THR A 143 0.51 7.72 -5.66
CA THR A 143 -0.40 8.87 -5.68
C THR A 143 -1.15 9.05 -4.36
N VAL A 144 -1.86 10.18 -4.21
CA VAL A 144 -2.86 10.35 -3.15
C VAL A 144 -4.15 9.67 -3.61
N ASN A 145 -4.74 8.79 -2.78
CA ASN A 145 -5.92 8.02 -3.18
C ASN A 145 -7.14 8.40 -2.34
N SER A 146 -8.13 9.03 -2.97
CA SER A 146 -9.44 9.26 -2.36
C SER A 146 -10.26 7.97 -2.32
N CYS A 147 -10.83 7.64 -1.18
CA CYS A 147 -11.71 6.49 -0.95
C CYS A 147 -12.96 6.96 -0.22
N SER A 148 -13.94 6.09 -0.04
CA SER A 148 -15.13 6.36 0.75
C SER A 148 -15.37 5.25 1.78
N LEU A 149 -15.87 5.61 2.97
CA LEU A 149 -16.44 4.62 3.90
C LEU A 149 -17.78 4.06 3.41
N ASN A 150 -18.44 4.75 2.47
CA ASN A 150 -19.76 4.41 1.99
C ASN A 150 -19.68 3.82 0.57
N VAL A 151 -19.92 2.52 0.44
CA VAL A 151 -19.94 1.84 -0.85
C VAL A 151 -20.97 2.43 -1.82
N ASP A 152 -22.07 3.01 -1.33
CA ASP A 152 -23.11 3.60 -2.18
C ASP A 152 -22.61 4.89 -2.85
N VAL A 153 -21.65 5.61 -2.26
CA VAL A 153 -20.96 6.74 -2.92
C VAL A 153 -20.21 6.22 -4.15
N ILE A 154 -19.51 5.08 -4.01
CA ILE A 154 -18.78 4.46 -5.11
C ILE A 154 -19.72 3.89 -6.19
N LYS A 155 -20.83 3.25 -5.79
CA LYS A 155 -21.86 2.80 -6.74
C LYS A 155 -22.46 3.95 -7.52
N ASN A 156 -22.84 5.04 -6.85
CA ASN A 156 -23.39 6.23 -7.49
C ASN A 156 -22.37 6.89 -8.42
N PHE A 157 -21.08 6.87 -8.04
CA PHE A 157 -20.00 7.36 -8.88
C PHE A 157 -19.83 6.54 -10.18
N LEU A 158 -19.82 5.21 -10.07
CA LEU A 158 -19.68 4.31 -11.22
C LEU A 158 -20.95 4.25 -12.08
N GLY A 159 -22.12 4.56 -11.51
CA GLY A 159 -23.39 4.59 -12.22
C GLY A 159 -23.71 3.24 -12.87
N ASN A 160 -23.87 3.25 -14.19
CA ASN A 160 -24.17 2.06 -15.00
C ASN A 160 -22.94 1.50 -15.73
N GLU A 161 -21.72 1.92 -15.35
CA GLU A 161 -20.51 1.42 -15.99
C GLU A 161 -20.38 -0.09 -15.80
N THR A 162 -20.28 -0.80 -16.92
CA THR A 162 -20.16 -2.27 -16.90
C THR A 162 -18.72 -2.72 -16.80
N ASN A 163 -17.78 -1.94 -17.35
CA ASN A 163 -16.35 -2.21 -17.31
C ASN A 163 -15.70 -1.38 -16.20
N CYS A 164 -15.71 -1.88 -14.97
CA CYS A 164 -15.14 -1.17 -13.84
C CYS A 164 -14.51 -2.10 -12.80
N THR A 165 -13.65 -1.53 -11.98
CA THR A 165 -12.99 -2.21 -10.87
C THR A 165 -13.33 -1.49 -9.58
N ILE A 166 -13.87 -2.23 -8.61
CA ILE A 166 -14.07 -1.76 -7.23
C ILE A 166 -12.98 -2.36 -6.35
N PHE A 167 -12.28 -1.51 -5.62
CA PHE A 167 -11.36 -1.91 -4.58
C PHE A 167 -12.06 -1.84 -3.24
N MET A 168 -11.97 -2.93 -2.49
CA MET A 168 -12.22 -2.94 -1.05
C MET A 168 -10.87 -3.04 -0.36
N ILE A 169 -10.54 -2.04 0.45
CA ILE A 169 -9.20 -1.87 1.02
C ILE A 169 -9.32 -1.90 2.53
N GLU A 170 -8.74 -2.90 3.18
CA GLU A 170 -8.53 -2.91 4.63
C GLU A 170 -7.45 -1.88 4.97
N ALA A 171 -7.86 -0.62 5.17
CA ALA A 171 -6.97 0.48 5.48
C ALA A 171 -6.52 0.43 6.95
N SER A 172 -5.28 0.82 7.21
CA SER A 172 -4.68 0.95 8.55
C SER A 172 -4.21 2.38 8.84
N ASN A 173 -3.95 3.18 7.80
CA ASN A 173 -3.46 4.56 7.90
C ASN A 173 -4.26 5.55 7.03
N GLY A 174 -5.51 5.21 6.69
CA GLY A 174 -6.42 6.15 6.04
C GLY A 174 -6.71 7.37 6.91
N ARG A 175 -6.97 8.53 6.29
CA ARG A 175 -7.23 9.79 6.98
C ARG A 175 -8.65 10.25 6.70
N ASP A 176 -9.44 10.40 7.76
CA ASP A 176 -10.82 10.87 7.63
C ASP A 176 -10.83 12.37 7.32
N VAL A 177 -11.22 12.71 6.09
CA VAL A 177 -11.34 14.10 5.63
C VAL A 177 -12.79 14.52 5.43
N SER A 178 -13.77 13.74 5.92
CA SER A 178 -15.21 13.97 5.70
C SER A 178 -15.66 15.37 6.09
N ASP A 179 -15.01 15.94 7.11
CA ASP A 179 -15.29 17.26 7.66
C ASP A 179 -14.47 18.40 7.05
N TYR A 180 -13.50 18.06 6.20
CA TYR A 180 -12.52 18.98 5.61
C TYR A 180 -12.58 18.99 4.07
N THR A 181 -13.42 18.14 3.48
CA THR A 181 -13.62 17.99 2.03
C THR A 181 -14.64 19.00 1.48
N ALA A 182 -14.54 19.29 0.19
CA ALA A 182 -15.53 20.07 -0.57
C ALA A 182 -16.87 19.34 -0.75
N TYR A 183 -16.93 18.06 -0.37
CA TYR A 183 -18.07 17.18 -0.59
C TYR A 183 -18.41 16.36 0.66
N ALA A 184 -18.99 17.01 1.66
CA ALA A 184 -19.27 16.42 2.99
C ALA A 184 -20.14 15.14 3.00
N LYS A 185 -20.83 14.81 1.90
CA LYS A 185 -21.69 13.62 1.80
C LYS A 185 -20.97 12.36 1.32
N GLU A 186 -19.68 12.46 1.00
CA GLU A 186 -18.91 11.36 0.42
C GLU A 186 -18.25 10.44 1.45
N ASN A 187 -18.24 10.81 2.74
CA ASN A 187 -17.49 10.10 3.78
C ASN A 187 -16.05 9.77 3.34
N GLU A 188 -15.37 10.78 2.82
CA GLU A 188 -14.12 10.61 2.10
C GLU A 188 -12.97 10.29 3.05
N ILE A 189 -12.21 9.25 2.69
CA ILE A 189 -10.98 8.83 3.35
C ILE A 189 -9.83 8.97 2.37
N ILE A 190 -8.77 9.65 2.76
CA ILE A 190 -7.56 9.75 1.94
C ILE A 190 -6.53 8.71 2.40
N LEU A 191 -6.08 7.87 1.48
CA LEU A 191 -4.87 7.08 1.68
C LEU A 191 -3.66 7.93 1.24
N PRO A 192 -2.64 8.11 2.11
CA PRO A 192 -1.46 8.92 1.82
C PRO A 192 -0.65 8.45 0.60
N ILE A 193 0.21 9.32 0.07
CA ILE A 193 1.19 8.92 -0.97
C ILE A 193 2.08 7.78 -0.49
N GLY A 194 2.37 6.83 -1.38
CA GLY A 194 3.23 5.69 -1.07
C GLY A 194 2.56 4.62 -0.20
N THR A 195 1.23 4.56 -0.19
CA THR A 195 0.48 3.51 0.52
C THR A 195 0.85 2.14 -0.06
N LYS A 196 1.35 1.25 0.80
CA LYS A 196 1.73 -0.12 0.42
C LYS A 196 0.56 -1.06 0.63
N LEU A 197 0.25 -1.87 -0.37
CA LEU A 197 -0.92 -2.72 -0.39
C LEU A 197 -0.51 -4.14 -0.81
N LYS A 198 -1.31 -5.11 -0.36
CA LYS A 198 -1.24 -6.49 -0.80
C LYS A 198 -2.61 -6.96 -1.25
N VAL A 199 -2.65 -7.69 -2.36
CA VAL A 199 -3.86 -8.35 -2.83
C VAL A 199 -4.15 -9.56 -1.93
N LYS A 200 -5.27 -9.52 -1.20
CA LYS A 200 -5.61 -10.54 -0.19
C LYS A 200 -6.08 -11.86 -0.81
N SER A 201 -6.83 -11.77 -1.90
CA SER A 201 -7.40 -12.89 -2.64
C SER A 201 -7.44 -12.57 -4.14
N ASP A 202 -7.55 -13.61 -4.97
CA ASP A 202 -7.75 -13.40 -6.40
C ASP A 202 -9.03 -12.57 -6.64
N PRO A 203 -9.00 -11.64 -7.63
CA PRO A 203 -10.14 -10.76 -7.91
C PRO A 203 -11.42 -11.54 -8.20
N LEU A 204 -12.53 -11.06 -7.64
CA LEU A 204 -13.83 -11.60 -7.94
C LEU A 204 -14.36 -10.93 -9.22
N GLN A 205 -14.40 -11.71 -10.31
CA GLN A 205 -15.06 -11.30 -11.55
C GLN A 205 -16.58 -11.50 -11.43
N GLN A 206 -17.35 -10.44 -11.69
CA GLN A 206 -18.79 -10.48 -11.89
C GLN A 206 -19.11 -10.43 -13.41
N GLN A 207 -20.40 -10.36 -13.76
CA GLN A 207 -20.80 -10.22 -15.15
C GLN A 207 -20.20 -8.94 -15.80
N ASN A 208 -19.99 -8.99 -17.12
CA ASN A 208 -19.62 -7.83 -17.95
C ASN A 208 -18.29 -7.11 -17.62
N ASN A 209 -17.26 -7.83 -17.14
CA ASN A 209 -15.94 -7.25 -16.78
C ASN A 209 -15.95 -6.30 -15.59
N PHE A 210 -16.90 -6.51 -14.68
CA PHE A 210 -16.88 -5.90 -13.36
C PHE A 210 -16.00 -6.72 -12.41
N PHE A 211 -15.03 -6.08 -11.76
CA PHE A 211 -14.12 -6.75 -10.82
C PHE A 211 -14.22 -6.16 -9.41
N ILE A 212 -14.16 -7.03 -8.40
CA ILE A 212 -13.90 -6.64 -7.01
C ILE A 212 -12.52 -7.13 -6.61
N VAL A 213 -11.65 -6.19 -6.25
CA VAL A 213 -10.28 -6.47 -5.78
C VAL A 213 -10.22 -6.20 -4.27
N HIS A 214 -9.79 -7.20 -3.50
CA HIS A 214 -9.60 -7.10 -2.05
C HIS A 214 -8.15 -6.80 -1.74
N LEU A 215 -7.88 -5.60 -1.23
CA LEU A 215 -6.57 -5.14 -0.81
C LEU A 215 -6.49 -5.04 0.72
N ILE A 216 -5.30 -5.23 1.25
CA ILE A 216 -4.95 -4.93 2.64
C ILE A 216 -3.76 -3.99 2.67
N GLU A 217 -3.86 -2.92 3.47
CA GLU A 217 -2.75 -2.01 3.71
C GLU A 217 -1.67 -2.69 4.55
N ILE A 218 -0.43 -2.62 4.07
CA ILE A 218 0.73 -3.18 4.77
C ILE A 218 1.24 -2.10 5.72
N ASP A 219 1.01 -2.31 7.01
CA ASP A 219 1.67 -1.57 8.08
C ASP A 219 2.74 -2.42 8.78
N ASP A 220 3.49 -1.79 9.69
CA ASP A 220 4.54 -2.46 10.44
C ASP A 220 4.01 -3.66 11.24
N GLU A 221 2.76 -3.60 11.74
CA GLU A 221 2.12 -4.69 12.49
C GLU A 221 1.82 -5.89 11.60
N HIS A 222 1.26 -5.67 10.40
CA HIS A 222 0.99 -6.70 9.41
C HIS A 222 2.28 -7.38 8.93
N ASP A 223 3.32 -6.60 8.64
CA ASP A 223 4.63 -7.12 8.22
C ASP A 223 5.26 -7.99 9.33
N GLN A 224 5.19 -7.55 10.59
CA GLN A 224 5.64 -8.34 11.74
C GLN A 224 4.84 -9.63 11.92
N GLN A 225 3.52 -9.58 11.78
CA GLN A 225 2.65 -10.74 11.95
C GLN A 225 2.83 -11.76 10.84
N GLU A 226 3.02 -11.32 9.59
CA GLU A 226 3.31 -12.19 8.47
C GLU A 226 4.68 -12.86 8.65
N LYS A 227 5.72 -12.10 9.03
CA LYS A 227 7.05 -12.65 9.38
C LYS A 227 6.97 -13.69 10.49
N LYS A 228 6.22 -13.43 11.56
CA LYS A 228 5.99 -14.41 12.64
C LYS A 228 5.27 -15.66 12.16
N THR A 229 4.26 -15.51 11.30
CA THR A 229 3.50 -16.63 10.74
C THR A 229 4.37 -17.51 9.85
N VAL A 230 5.18 -16.89 8.98
CA VAL A 230 6.16 -17.60 8.13
C VAL A 230 7.19 -18.31 8.99
N TRP A 231 7.77 -17.62 9.98
CA TRP A 231 8.73 -18.22 10.92
C TRP A 231 8.15 -19.43 11.66
N THR A 232 6.91 -19.34 12.13
CA THR A 232 6.22 -20.44 12.83
C THR A 232 6.02 -21.65 11.90
N ARG A 233 5.64 -21.42 10.64
CA ARG A 233 5.50 -22.51 9.65
C ARG A 233 6.83 -23.16 9.32
N VAL A 234 7.87 -22.35 9.10
CA VAL A 234 9.22 -22.83 8.77
C VAL A 234 9.81 -23.63 9.94
N SER A 235 9.74 -23.10 11.16
CA SER A 235 10.20 -23.82 12.37
C SER A 235 9.43 -25.12 12.61
N GLY A 236 8.11 -25.14 12.38
CA GLY A 236 7.31 -26.36 12.45
C GLY A 236 7.71 -27.41 11.41
N PHE A 237 8.00 -27.00 10.18
CA PHE A 237 8.51 -27.89 9.13
C PHE A 237 9.84 -28.55 9.54
N PHE A 238 10.79 -27.76 10.06
CA PHE A 238 12.07 -28.29 10.54
C PHE A 238 11.94 -29.21 11.75
N SER A 239 11.06 -28.87 12.69
CA SER A 239 10.80 -29.72 13.87
C SER A 239 10.26 -31.10 13.46
N ASN A 240 9.30 -31.14 12.54
CA ASN A 240 8.76 -32.38 11.99
C ASN A 240 9.80 -33.17 11.17
N ALA A 241 10.64 -32.47 10.40
CA ALA A 241 11.74 -33.11 9.68
C ALA A 241 12.75 -33.76 10.64
N LYS A 242 13.05 -33.12 11.77
CA LYS A 242 13.92 -33.65 12.82
C LYS A 242 13.29 -34.87 13.50
N GLU A 243 12.03 -34.81 13.92
CA GLU A 243 11.33 -35.96 14.52
C GLU A 243 11.35 -37.19 13.59
N ARG A 244 11.16 -36.99 12.29
CA ARG A 244 11.24 -38.07 11.29
C ARG A 244 12.65 -38.66 11.17
N TRP A 245 13.67 -37.83 11.29
CA TRP A 245 15.07 -38.27 11.28
C TRP A 245 15.40 -39.08 12.53
N ASP A 246 15.02 -38.57 13.70
CA ASP A 246 15.25 -39.23 14.99
C ASP A 246 14.50 -40.58 15.05
N ALA A 247 13.23 -40.63 14.61
CA ALA A 247 12.46 -41.86 14.51
C ALA A 247 13.04 -42.87 13.49
N ALA A 248 13.67 -42.39 12.42
CA ALA A 248 14.40 -43.26 11.50
C ALA A 248 15.67 -43.83 12.15
N GLY A 249 16.40 -43.01 12.91
CA GLY A 249 17.54 -43.44 13.73
C GLY A 249 17.16 -44.49 14.78
N GLU A 250 16.07 -44.28 15.50
CA GLU A 250 15.54 -45.25 16.48
C GLU A 250 15.06 -46.55 15.82
N ARG A 251 14.43 -46.48 14.65
CA ARG A 251 14.05 -47.68 13.88
C ARG A 251 15.26 -48.46 13.39
N VAL A 252 16.33 -47.77 12.99
CA VAL A 252 17.60 -48.42 12.63
C VAL A 252 18.24 -49.07 13.86
N ALA A 253 18.18 -48.41 15.03
CA ALA A 253 18.69 -48.96 16.29
C ALA A 253 17.83 -50.12 16.84
N ALA A 254 16.53 -50.14 16.57
CA ALA A 254 15.62 -51.20 17.01
C ALA A 254 15.70 -52.47 16.14
N ILE A 255 16.41 -52.44 15.00
CA ILE A 255 16.74 -53.63 14.18
C ILE A 255 18.08 -54.21 14.68
N GLU A 256 18.24 -54.33 16.01
CA GLU A 256 19.26 -55.17 16.63
C GLU A 256 18.78 -56.63 16.64
N ASP A 257 18.90 -57.25 15.48
CA ASP A 257 19.45 -58.61 15.34
C ASP A 257 20.22 -58.69 14.00
N LEU A 258 20.99 -57.62 13.71
CA LEU A 258 21.88 -57.55 12.55
C LEU A 258 23.33 -57.86 12.98
N PRO A 259 24.05 -58.68 12.19
CA PRO A 259 25.38 -59.16 12.54
C PRO A 259 26.40 -58.03 12.61
N SER A 260 27.48 -58.28 13.35
CA SER A 260 28.60 -57.37 13.62
C SER A 260 29.04 -56.53 12.42
N PRO A 261 29.59 -55.31 12.62
CA PRO A 261 29.86 -54.32 11.58
C PRO A 261 30.91 -54.81 10.56
N GLY A 262 30.44 -55.58 9.60
CA GLY A 262 31.11 -56.05 8.42
C GLY A 262 29.99 -56.37 7.45
N GLU A 263 29.88 -55.58 6.38
CA GLU A 263 28.94 -55.77 5.26
C GLU A 263 27.53 -55.15 5.40
N THR A 264 27.46 -53.82 5.52
CA THR A 264 26.77 -52.97 4.52
C THR A 264 27.09 -51.50 4.81
N PHE A 265 28.21 -51.04 4.27
CA PHE A 265 28.63 -49.66 4.36
C PHE A 265 27.70 -48.78 3.50
N LEU A 266 26.90 -47.91 4.14
CA LEU A 266 26.89 -46.54 3.64
C LEU A 266 28.34 -46.07 3.82
N THR A 267 29.02 -45.75 2.72
CA THR A 267 30.43 -45.38 2.79
C THR A 267 30.57 -44.13 3.68
N SER A 268 31.69 -44.00 4.39
CA SER A 268 32.02 -42.77 5.14
C SER A 268 31.81 -41.50 4.28
N ASP A 269 32.02 -41.62 2.98
CA ASP A 269 31.77 -40.60 1.96
C ASP A 269 30.28 -40.22 1.80
N GLN A 270 29.35 -41.18 1.91
CA GLN A 270 27.90 -40.90 1.84
C GLN A 270 27.37 -40.19 3.09
N ILE A 271 27.86 -40.57 4.28
CA ILE A 271 27.52 -39.91 5.54
C ILE A 271 28.11 -38.50 5.55
N THR A 272 29.37 -38.34 5.14
CA THR A 272 30.03 -37.03 5.01
C THR A 272 29.27 -36.12 4.04
N LYS A 273 28.87 -36.63 2.87
CA LYS A 273 28.05 -35.87 1.91
C LYS A 273 26.69 -35.46 2.44
N ALA A 274 26.07 -36.26 3.32
CA ALA A 274 24.82 -35.89 3.97
C ALA A 274 25.01 -34.74 4.97
N TYR A 275 26.07 -34.80 5.78
CA TYR A 275 26.43 -33.71 6.71
C TYR A 275 26.82 -32.42 5.96
N GLU A 276 27.57 -32.51 4.86
CA GLU A 276 27.89 -31.34 4.02
C GLU A 276 26.65 -30.69 3.41
N ARG A 277 25.66 -31.49 2.99
CA ARG A 277 24.38 -30.98 2.46
C ARG A 277 23.57 -30.27 3.53
N LEU A 278 23.59 -30.78 4.77
CA LEU A 278 22.93 -30.17 5.93
C LEU A 278 23.59 -28.84 6.31
N ASP A 279 24.92 -28.80 6.44
CA ASP A 279 25.67 -27.57 6.75
C ASP A 279 25.49 -26.50 5.65
N LYS A 280 25.46 -26.90 4.38
CA LYS A 280 25.18 -25.99 3.26
C LYS A 280 23.75 -25.45 3.29
N ALA A 281 22.77 -26.27 3.67
CA ALA A 281 21.39 -25.83 3.82
C ALA A 281 21.24 -24.84 4.98
N GLU A 282 21.90 -25.09 6.11
CA GLU A 282 21.88 -24.22 7.29
C GLU A 282 22.54 -22.86 7.00
N LYS A 283 23.70 -22.84 6.35
CA LYS A 283 24.36 -21.59 5.91
C LYS A 283 23.48 -20.78 4.97
N ARG A 284 22.82 -21.43 4.01
CA ARG A 284 21.92 -20.76 3.05
C ARG A 284 20.68 -20.19 3.73
N LEU A 285 20.16 -20.86 4.77
CA LEU A 285 19.04 -20.34 5.59
C LEU A 285 19.48 -19.13 6.41
N GLN A 286 20.69 -19.14 6.99
CA GLN A 286 21.24 -18.00 7.71
C GLN A 286 21.51 -16.80 6.79
N GLU A 287 21.90 -17.04 5.53
CA GLU A 287 22.03 -15.98 4.51
C GLU A 287 20.68 -15.39 4.12
N ILE A 288 19.66 -16.24 3.90
CA ILE A 288 18.29 -15.79 3.61
C ILE A 288 17.73 -14.98 4.78
N ALA A 289 17.97 -15.41 6.03
CA ALA A 289 17.53 -14.70 7.24
C ALA A 289 18.25 -13.36 7.47
N LYS A 290 19.43 -13.17 6.89
CA LYS A 290 20.22 -11.92 6.97
C LYS A 290 19.96 -10.97 5.80
N LYS A 291 19.28 -11.41 4.73
CA LYS A 291 18.92 -10.54 3.62
C LYS A 291 17.71 -9.68 4.01
N PRO A 292 17.76 -8.36 3.81
CA PRO A 292 16.57 -7.54 3.93
C PRO A 292 15.55 -8.05 2.90
N LEU A 293 14.28 -8.10 3.29
CA LEU A 293 13.17 -8.62 2.50
C LEU A 293 12.83 -7.76 1.28
N TRP A 294 13.79 -7.13 0.62
CA TRP A 294 13.63 -6.41 -0.65
C TRP A 294 14.95 -6.37 -1.42
N THR A 295 15.03 -7.19 -2.49
CA THR A 295 15.67 -6.95 -3.79
C THR A 295 14.98 -7.84 -4.80
#